data_AF-A0AAE5A9Q4-F1
#
_entry.id   AF-A0AAE5A9Q4-F1
#
_cell.length_a   1.000
_cell.length_b   1.000
_cell.length_c   1.000
_cell.angle_alpha   90.00
_cell.angle_beta   90.00
_cell.angle_gamma   90.00
#
_symmetry.space_group_name_H-M   'P 1'
#
loop_
_entity.id
_entity.type
_entity.pdbx_description
1 polymer ?
#
loop_
_entity_poly.entity_id
_entity_poly.type
_entity_poly.pdbx_seq_one_letter_code
_entity_poly.pdbx_strand_id
1 'polypeptide(L)'
;MIFERPPGISPEAAIEHAVSEVMVVWERHGHVLREVGDAAAAEPTLQAQWDKILGRFIDAAAAAIERDRATGVAIDGPPARSLAAALMWMGERNLGLMSMRSENAIRTEDMVETVTTVWLRTVFGLEWRGRSKSD
;
A
#
# COMPACT_ATOMS: atom_id res chain seq x y z
N MET A 1 1.46 -0.90 -13.71
CA MET A 1 0.54 -0.16 -12.82
C MET A 1 0.52 -0.94 -11.52
N ILE A 2 0.69 -0.31 -10.34
CA ILE A 2 0.93 -0.99 -9.03
C ILE A 2 -0.04 -2.15 -8.73
N PHE A 3 -1.27 -2.10 -9.24
CA PHE A 3 -2.32 -3.11 -9.01
C PHE A 3 -2.59 -4.06 -10.19
N GLU A 4 -1.82 -3.97 -11.28
CA GLU A 4 -1.83 -4.99 -12.34
C GLU A 4 -0.56 -5.81 -12.25
N ARG A 5 -0.69 -7.03 -11.72
CA ARG A 5 0.38 -8.01 -11.69
C ARG A 5 0.59 -8.57 -13.10
N PRO A 6 1.77 -8.41 -13.71
CA PRO A 6 2.05 -9.01 -15.02
C PRO A 6 1.97 -10.55 -14.94
N PRO A 7 1.59 -11.22 -16.05
CA PRO A 7 1.61 -12.68 -16.10
C PRO A 7 3.00 -13.24 -15.74
N GLY A 8 3.04 -14.31 -14.96
CA GLY A 8 4.30 -14.97 -14.55
C GLY A 8 5.04 -14.34 -13.37
N ILE A 9 4.59 -13.19 -12.86
CA ILE A 9 5.13 -12.60 -11.62
C ILE A 9 4.37 -13.16 -10.42
N SER A 10 5.10 -13.63 -9.40
CA SER A 10 4.49 -14.12 -8.15
C SER A 10 3.84 -12.97 -7.36
N PRO A 11 2.79 -13.24 -6.57
CA PRO A 11 2.21 -12.24 -5.68
C PRO A 11 3.25 -11.57 -4.77
N GLU A 12 4.19 -12.35 -4.22
CA GLU A 12 5.28 -11.86 -3.37
C GLU A 12 6.11 -10.79 -4.08
N ALA A 13 6.61 -11.10 -5.28
CA ALA A 13 7.43 -10.17 -6.05
C ALA A 13 6.64 -8.92 -6.49
N ALA A 14 5.36 -9.09 -6.85
CA ALA A 14 4.51 -7.99 -7.26
C ALA A 14 4.24 -7.00 -6.12
N ILE A 15 3.88 -7.51 -4.93
CA ILE A 15 3.60 -6.68 -3.76
C ILE A 15 4.87 -6.03 -3.23
N GLU A 16 5.98 -6.76 -3.13
CA GLU A 16 7.25 -6.18 -2.69
C GLU A 16 7.69 -5.04 -3.63
N HIS A 17 7.59 -5.25 -4.94
CA HIS A 17 7.91 -4.21 -5.93
C HIS A 17 7.00 -3.00 -5.77
N ALA A 18 5.68 -3.21 -5.65
CA ALA A 18 4.71 -2.15 -5.44
C ALA A 18 5.02 -1.30 -4.20
N VAL A 19 5.27 -1.94 -3.06
CA VAL A 19 5.59 -1.24 -1.81
C VAL A 19 6.94 -0.51 -1.91
N SER A 20 7.93 -1.11 -2.57
CA SER A 20 9.24 -0.49 -2.80
C SER A 20 9.13 0.76 -3.68
N GLU A 21 8.33 0.73 -4.75
CA GLU A 21 8.09 1.91 -5.60
C GLU A 21 7.40 3.04 -4.81
N VAL A 22 6.44 2.70 -3.94
CA VAL A 22 5.83 3.68 -3.04
C VAL A 22 6.87 4.30 -2.12
N MET A 23 7.81 3.50 -1.58
CA MET A 23 8.91 4.03 -0.76
C MET A 23 9.85 4.94 -1.54
N VAL A 24 10.18 4.62 -2.80
CA VAL A 24 10.99 5.50 -3.67
C VAL A 24 10.28 6.84 -3.91
N VAL A 25 8.97 6.81 -4.17
CA VAL A 25 8.18 8.04 -4.32
C VAL A 25 8.14 8.83 -3.02
N TRP A 26 7.94 8.16 -1.90
CA TRP A 26 7.92 8.77 -0.57
C TRP A 26 9.27 9.41 -0.20
N GLU A 27 10.40 8.77 -0.47
CA GLU A 27 11.71 9.36 -0.19
C GLU A 27 11.91 10.70 -0.92
N ARG A 28 11.39 10.80 -2.15
CA ARG A 28 11.46 12.02 -2.96
C ARG A 28 10.45 13.08 -2.54
N HIS A 29 9.23 12.67 -2.16
CA HIS A 29 8.08 13.55 -2.01
C HIS A 29 7.43 13.53 -0.61
N GLY A 30 8.06 12.89 0.38
CA GLY A 30 7.48 12.68 1.71
C GLY A 30 7.20 13.98 2.46
N HIS A 31 7.92 15.06 2.14
CA HIS A 31 7.63 16.41 2.63
C HIS A 31 6.23 16.91 2.23
N VAL A 32 5.72 16.51 1.06
CA VAL A 32 4.36 16.85 0.62
C VAL A 32 3.33 16.16 1.53
N LEU A 33 3.54 14.88 1.88
CA LEU A 33 2.66 14.19 2.82
C LEU A 33 2.69 14.80 4.22
N ARG A 34 3.84 15.32 4.65
CA ARG A 34 3.94 16.10 5.91
C ARG A 34 3.03 17.32 5.87
N GLU A 35 3.08 18.08 4.78
CA GLU A 35 2.29 19.31 4.62
C GLU A 35 0.78 19.02 4.47
N VAL A 36 0.43 17.95 3.74
CA VAL A 36 -0.97 17.53 3.55
C VAL A 36 -1.58 16.99 4.84
N GLY A 37 -0.83 16.26 5.67
CA GLY A 37 -1.34 15.69 6.93
C GLY A 37 -1.87 16.75 7.90
N ASP A 38 -1.16 17.87 8.03
CA ASP A 38 -1.57 18.99 8.89
C ASP A 38 -2.64 19.88 8.21
N ALA A 39 -2.59 20.03 6.88
CA ALA A 39 -3.49 20.94 6.14
C ALA A 39 -4.84 20.33 5.77
N ALA A 40 -4.93 19.03 5.44
CA ALA A 40 -6.15 18.39 4.95
C ALA A 40 -7.25 18.32 6.03
N ALA A 41 -6.86 18.19 7.30
CA ALA A 41 -7.79 18.23 8.43
C ALA A 41 -8.43 19.63 8.63
N ALA A 42 -7.77 20.68 8.17
CA ALA A 42 -8.21 22.06 8.32
C ALA A 42 -8.92 22.61 7.06
N GLU A 43 -8.76 21.97 5.90
CA GLU A 43 -9.33 22.46 4.64
C GLU A 43 -10.15 21.39 3.88
N PRO A 44 -11.50 21.50 3.87
CA PRO A 44 -12.39 20.53 3.24
C PRO A 44 -12.13 20.28 1.74
N THR A 45 -11.69 21.30 1.00
CA THR A 45 -11.37 21.14 -0.43
C THR A 45 -10.18 20.21 -0.65
N LEU A 46 -9.17 20.29 0.22
CA LEU A 46 -7.98 19.45 0.14
C LEU A 46 -8.34 18.00 0.51
N GLN A 47 -9.18 17.79 1.53
CA GLN A 47 -9.69 16.47 1.88
C GLN A 47 -10.45 15.82 0.70
N ALA A 48 -11.33 16.56 0.04
CA ALA A 48 -12.09 16.03 -1.11
C ALA A 48 -11.18 15.65 -2.30
N GLN A 49 -10.10 16.39 -2.52
CA GLN A 49 -9.10 16.05 -3.53
C GLN A 49 -8.33 14.78 -3.16
N TRP A 50 -7.94 14.66 -1.89
CA TRP A 50 -7.25 13.47 -1.38
C TRP A 50 -8.13 12.21 -1.48
N ASP A 51 -9.39 12.31 -1.08
CA ASP A 51 -10.38 11.22 -1.20
C ASP A 51 -10.56 10.78 -2.65
N LYS A 52 -10.56 11.71 -3.60
CA LYS A 52 -10.63 11.38 -5.02
C LYS A 52 -9.38 10.64 -5.51
N ILE A 53 -8.20 11.04 -5.06
CA ILE A 53 -6.94 10.40 -5.43
C ILE A 53 -6.87 8.99 -4.85
N LEU A 54 -7.06 8.84 -3.53
CA LEU A 54 -7.04 7.53 -2.89
C LEU A 54 -8.18 6.64 -3.35
N GLY A 55 -9.37 7.19 -3.60
CA GLY A 55 -10.51 6.44 -4.13
C GLY A 55 -10.17 5.69 -5.42
N ARG A 56 -9.42 6.32 -6.34
CA ARG A 56 -8.97 5.67 -7.57
C ARG A 56 -8.01 4.51 -7.32
N PHE A 57 -7.10 4.65 -6.36
CA PHE A 57 -6.19 3.57 -6.00
C PHE A 57 -6.91 2.42 -5.29
N ILE A 58 -7.86 2.74 -4.41
CA ILE A 58 -8.73 1.77 -3.74
C ILE A 58 -9.52 0.96 -4.76
N ASP A 59 -10.16 1.62 -5.73
CA ASP A 59 -10.95 0.94 -6.74
C ASP A 59 -10.07 0.06 -7.65
N ALA A 60 -8.88 0.52 -8.02
CA ALA A 60 -7.93 -0.26 -8.80
C ALA A 60 -7.41 -1.50 -8.04
N ALA A 61 -7.06 -1.34 -6.76
CA ALA A 61 -6.65 -2.44 -5.89
C ALA A 61 -7.78 -3.44 -5.66
N ALA A 62 -9.01 -2.97 -5.46
CA ALA A 62 -10.19 -3.82 -5.33
C ALA A 62 -10.41 -4.68 -6.57
N ALA A 63 -10.33 -4.06 -7.76
CA ALA A 63 -10.45 -4.78 -9.02
C ALA A 63 -9.35 -5.83 -9.21
N ALA A 64 -8.13 -5.55 -8.74
CA ALA A 64 -7.03 -6.52 -8.76
C ALA A 64 -7.27 -7.72 -7.86
N ILE A 65 -7.70 -7.47 -6.62
CA ILE A 65 -8.06 -8.51 -5.65
C ILE A 65 -9.16 -9.41 -6.22
N GLU A 66 -10.22 -8.84 -6.79
CA GLU A 66 -11.30 -9.66 -7.38
C GLU A 66 -10.83 -10.49 -8.58
N ARG A 67 -9.94 -9.95 -9.43
CA ARG A 67 -9.34 -10.74 -10.53
C ARG A 67 -8.50 -11.91 -10.01
N ASP A 68 -7.67 -11.67 -8.99
CA ASP A 68 -6.83 -12.72 -8.41
C ASP A 68 -7.69 -13.76 -7.67
N ARG A 69 -8.81 -13.37 -7.04
CA ARG A 69 -9.79 -14.31 -6.46
C ARG A 69 -10.48 -15.15 -7.52
N ALA A 70 -10.95 -14.53 -8.61
CA ALA A 70 -11.62 -15.21 -9.71
C ALA A 70 -10.72 -16.25 -10.41
N THR A 71 -9.41 -16.11 -10.30
CA THR A 71 -8.41 -17.04 -10.87
C THR A 71 -7.81 -17.99 -9.83
N GLY A 72 -8.26 -17.94 -8.57
CA GLY A 72 -7.78 -18.80 -7.48
C GLY A 72 -6.38 -18.46 -6.97
N VAL A 73 -5.83 -17.30 -7.33
CA VAL A 73 -4.52 -16.83 -6.87
C VAL A 73 -4.63 -16.18 -5.49
N ALA A 74 -5.67 -15.36 -5.28
CA ALA A 74 -5.96 -14.74 -3.99
C ALA A 74 -7.00 -15.55 -3.21
N ILE A 75 -6.94 -15.48 -1.88
CA ILE A 75 -7.90 -16.15 -1.01
C ILE A 75 -9.22 -15.37 -0.91
N ASP A 76 -10.28 -16.08 -0.55
CA ASP A 76 -11.54 -15.46 -0.14
C ASP A 76 -11.35 -14.59 1.10
N GLY A 77 -12.25 -13.63 1.30
CA GLY A 77 -12.21 -12.73 2.44
C GLY A 77 -13.32 -11.69 2.40
N PRO A 78 -13.16 -10.56 3.10
CA PRO A 78 -14.14 -9.48 3.07
C PRO A 78 -14.28 -8.87 1.66
N PRO A 79 -15.31 -8.02 1.42
CA PRO A 79 -15.47 -7.32 0.16
C PRO A 79 -14.16 -6.65 -0.28
N ALA A 80 -13.71 -6.89 -1.51
CA ALA A 80 -12.37 -6.48 -1.94
C ALA A 80 -12.15 -4.97 -1.82
N ARG A 81 -13.18 -4.17 -2.08
CA ARG A 81 -13.10 -2.72 -1.95
C ARG A 81 -12.87 -2.25 -0.51
N SER A 82 -13.54 -2.89 0.46
CA SER A 82 -13.34 -2.59 1.88
C SER A 82 -11.95 -2.99 2.35
N LEU A 83 -11.45 -4.15 1.92
CA LEU A 83 -10.09 -4.60 2.20
C LEU A 83 -9.05 -3.65 1.61
N ALA A 84 -9.20 -3.30 0.33
CA ALA A 84 -8.33 -2.36 -0.37
C ALA A 84 -8.30 -0.98 0.32
N ALA A 85 -9.47 -0.47 0.74
CA ALA A 85 -9.55 0.79 1.49
C ALA A 85 -8.77 0.74 2.80
N ALA A 86 -8.94 -0.33 3.59
CA ALA A 86 -8.22 -0.49 4.85
C ALA A 86 -6.70 -0.53 4.64
N LEU A 87 -6.24 -1.30 3.65
CA LEU A 87 -4.82 -1.43 3.35
C LEU A 87 -4.20 -0.14 2.80
N MET A 88 -4.93 0.61 1.97
CA MET A 88 -4.48 1.91 1.45
C MET A 88 -4.36 2.95 2.55
N TRP A 89 -5.37 3.10 3.41
CA TRP A 89 -5.32 4.05 4.52
C TRP A 89 -4.28 3.67 5.57
N MET A 90 -4.05 2.37 5.81
CA MET A 90 -2.94 1.90 6.65
C MET A 90 -1.59 2.36 6.08
N GLY A 91 -1.36 2.16 4.78
CA GLY A 91 -0.11 2.58 4.12
C GLY A 91 0.06 4.10 4.17
N GLU A 92 -0.96 4.83 3.76
CA GLU A 92 -0.96 6.30 3.76
C GLU A 92 -0.65 6.88 5.14
N ARG A 93 -1.34 6.38 6.18
CA ARG A 93 -1.16 6.89 7.54
C ARG A 93 0.27 6.66 8.05
N ASN A 94 0.84 5.49 7.75
CA ASN A 94 2.23 5.18 8.12
C ASN A 94 3.23 6.09 7.40
N LEU A 95 3.06 6.31 6.08
CA LEU A 95 3.89 7.24 5.33
C LEU A 95 3.82 8.67 5.91
N GLY A 96 2.62 9.12 6.31
CA GLY A 96 2.44 10.41 6.99
C GLY A 96 3.17 10.49 8.34
N LEU A 97 3.07 9.44 9.17
CA LEU A 97 3.80 9.36 10.45
C LEU A 97 5.32 9.38 10.25
N MET A 98 5.82 8.68 9.23
CA MET A 98 7.24 8.70 8.85
C MET A 98 7.67 10.10 8.42
N SER A 99 6.88 10.78 7.60
CA SER A 99 7.13 12.15 7.14
C SER A 99 7.16 13.18 8.28
N MET A 100 6.33 12.97 9.32
CA MET A 100 6.33 13.78 10.54
C MET A 100 7.45 13.39 11.51
N ARG A 101 8.22 12.32 11.24
CA ARG A 101 9.23 11.75 12.14
C ARG A 101 8.65 11.45 13.53
N SER A 102 7.44 10.90 13.56
CA SER A 102 6.82 10.46 14.81
C SER A 102 7.68 9.39 15.48
N GLU A 103 7.78 9.43 16.81
CA GLU A 103 8.52 8.43 17.60
C GLU A 103 7.99 7.00 17.38
N ASN A 104 6.69 6.87 17.08
CA ASN A 104 6.02 5.59 16.84
C ASN A 104 5.89 5.25 15.34
N ALA A 105 6.58 5.97 14.45
CA ALA A 105 6.56 5.65 13.03
C ALA A 105 7.34 4.35 12.75
N ILE A 106 6.90 3.59 11.75
CA ILE A 106 7.68 2.45 11.23
C ILE A 106 9.04 2.98 10.75
N ARG A 107 10.11 2.27 11.10
CA ARG A 107 11.46 2.62 10.62
C ARG A 107 11.51 2.43 9.11
N THR A 108 12.22 3.30 8.39
CA THR A 108 12.29 3.25 6.93
C THR A 108 12.74 1.87 6.41
N GLU A 109 13.71 1.26 7.07
CA GLU A 109 14.22 -0.08 6.74
C GLU A 109 13.21 -1.22 6.92
N ASP A 110 12.20 -1.04 7.79
CA ASP A 110 11.22 -2.08 8.13
C ASP A 110 9.91 -1.94 7.33
N MET A 111 9.70 -0.79 6.66
CA MET A 111 8.43 -0.45 6.01
C MET A 111 8.07 -1.41 4.87
N VAL A 112 9.05 -1.77 4.04
CA VAL A 112 8.83 -2.67 2.90
C VAL A 112 8.41 -4.06 3.39
N GLU A 113 9.15 -4.65 4.33
CA GLU A 113 8.85 -5.96 4.92
C GLU A 113 7.47 -5.95 5.61
N THR A 114 7.22 -4.95 6.45
CA THR A 114 6.01 -4.86 7.26
C THR A 114 4.77 -4.79 6.39
N VAL A 115 4.72 -3.85 5.45
CA VAL A 115 3.53 -3.64 4.62
C VAL A 115 3.37 -4.78 3.62
N THR A 116 4.45 -5.29 3.03
CA THR A 116 4.40 -6.46 2.13
C THR A 116 3.81 -7.67 2.83
N THR A 117 4.23 -7.95 4.06
CA THR A 117 3.72 -9.07 4.86
C THR A 117 2.22 -8.93 5.11
N VAL A 118 1.74 -7.75 5.48
CA VAL A 118 0.30 -7.52 5.71
C VAL A 118 -0.50 -7.77 4.44
N TRP A 119 -0.06 -7.25 3.30
CA TRP A 119 -0.71 -7.47 2.01
C TRP A 119 -0.75 -8.95 1.62
N LEU A 120 0.39 -9.65 1.70
CA LEU A 120 0.47 -11.06 1.32
C LEU A 120 -0.42 -11.96 2.17
N ARG A 121 -0.42 -11.75 3.49
CA ARG A 121 -1.25 -12.55 4.39
C ARG A 121 -2.74 -12.28 4.20
N THR A 122 -3.12 -11.02 4.01
CA THR A 122 -4.55 -10.64 3.97
C THR A 122 -5.21 -10.84 2.60
N VAL A 123 -4.44 -10.75 1.51
CA VAL A 123 -4.97 -10.92 0.14
C VAL A 123 -4.71 -12.31 -0.40
N PHE A 124 -3.52 -12.86 -0.18
CA PHE A 124 -3.08 -14.11 -0.82
C PHE A 124 -2.94 -15.29 0.15
N GLY A 125 -3.01 -15.05 1.46
CA GLY A 125 -2.72 -16.09 2.45
C GLY A 125 -1.27 -16.58 2.39
N LEU A 126 -0.35 -15.74 1.91
CA LEU A 126 1.05 -16.08 1.71
C LEU A 126 1.95 -15.45 2.77
N GLU A 127 3.08 -16.10 3.03
CA GLU A 127 4.14 -15.59 3.89
C GLU A 127 5.20 -14.87 3.06
N TRP A 128 5.65 -13.71 3.52
CA TRP A 128 6.79 -13.04 2.91
C TRP A 128 8.07 -13.82 3.24
N ARG A 129 8.84 -14.17 2.21
CA ARG A 129 10.08 -14.97 2.36
C ARG A 129 11.35 -14.13 2.28
N GLY A 130 11.22 -12.81 2.24
CA GLY A 130 12.35 -11.90 2.04
C GLY A 130 12.80 -11.82 0.59
N ARG A 131 13.52 -10.74 0.24
CA ARG A 131 14.48 -10.81 -0.85
C ARG A 131 15.55 -11.81 -0.43
N SER A 132 15.79 -12.86 -1.22
CA SER A 132 17.02 -13.64 -1.09
C SER A 132 18.16 -12.64 -0.98
N LYS A 133 18.88 -12.60 0.16
CA LYS A 133 20.09 -11.80 0.25
C LYS A 133 21.01 -12.36 -0.81
N SER A 134 21.30 -11.58 -1.86
CA SER A 134 22.47 -11.87 -2.67
C SER A 134 23.65 -11.71 -1.73
N ASP A 135 24.34 -12.82 -1.48
CA ASP A 135 25.66 -12.83 -0.85
C ASP A 135 26.65 -11.96 -1.64
#